data_AF-G5SJC4-F1
#
_entry.id   AF-G5SJC4-F1
#
_cell.length_a   1.000
_cell.length_b   1.000
_cell.length_c   1.000
_cell.angle_alpha   90.00
_cell.angle_beta   90.00
_cell.angle_gamma   90.00
#
_symmetry.space_group_name_H-M   'P 1'
#
loop_
_entity.id
_entity.type
_entity.pdbx_description
1 polymer ?
#
loop_
_entity_poly.entity_id
_entity_poly.type
_entity_poly.pdbx_seq_one_letter_code
_entity_poly.pdbx_strand_id
1 'polypeptide(L)'
;QLRDDGTTSSGCWIFAGSWTPEGNMMARRDNADPSGLGNTLGWAWAWPLNRRILYNRASADPQGNPWDPKRQLLKWEGGKWAGWDIPDYSAAAPGSDVGPFIMQPEGMGRLFAIDKMAEGPFPEHYEPFETPLGTNPLHPNVISNPAARIFKDDADALGKADKFPYVGTTYRLTEHFHYWTKHALLNAIAQPEQFVEIGEKLANKLGIAHGDTVKVSSNRGYIKAKAVVTKRIRTLKADGKDIDTIGIPIHWGYEGVAKKGFIANTLTPFVGDANTQTPEFKSFLVNVEKV
;
A
#
# COMPACT_ATOMS: atom_id res chain seq x y z
N GLN A 1 -3.16 25.23 -21.53
CA GLN A 1 -2.42 25.75 -22.70
C GLN A 1 -2.16 24.69 -23.75
N LEU A 2 -2.05 23.41 -23.38
CA LEU A 2 -1.96 22.31 -24.35
C LEU A 2 -3.16 22.28 -25.31
N ARG A 3 -2.91 21.85 -26.54
CA ARG A 3 -3.85 21.73 -27.66
C ARG A 3 -3.70 20.39 -28.38
N ASP A 4 -4.73 20.02 -29.14
CA ASP A 4 -4.82 18.79 -29.95
C ASP A 4 -4.47 19.00 -31.44
N ASP A 5 -4.06 20.21 -31.83
CA ASP A 5 -3.75 20.60 -33.22
C ASP A 5 -2.25 20.49 -33.59
N GLY A 6 -1.43 19.89 -32.72
CA GLY A 6 0.01 19.74 -32.91
C GLY A 6 0.85 20.99 -32.59
N THR A 7 0.25 22.09 -32.14
CA THR A 7 0.98 23.35 -31.86
C THR A 7 1.63 23.39 -30.47
N THR A 8 1.43 22.37 -29.63
CA THR A 8 2.03 22.27 -28.28
C THR A 8 2.64 20.90 -28.04
N SER A 9 3.76 20.84 -27.32
CA SER A 9 4.45 19.60 -26.93
C SER A 9 4.57 19.45 -25.42
N SER A 10 4.28 18.26 -24.89
CA SER A 10 4.57 17.89 -23.49
C SER A 10 4.74 16.38 -23.37
N GLY A 11 5.84 15.92 -22.79
CA GLY A 11 6.06 14.50 -22.51
C GLY A 11 5.22 13.95 -21.35
N CYS A 12 4.71 14.83 -20.48
CA CYS A 12 3.84 14.48 -19.37
C CYS A 12 2.93 15.67 -19.02
N TRP A 13 1.66 15.62 -19.44
CA TRP A 13 0.75 16.77 -19.36
C TRP A 13 0.50 17.25 -17.93
N ILE A 14 0.42 16.34 -16.95
CA ILE A 14 0.22 16.67 -15.54
C ILE A 14 1.39 17.43 -14.93
N PHE A 15 2.57 17.41 -15.57
CA PHE A 15 3.77 18.14 -15.14
C PHE A 15 3.94 19.49 -15.84
N ALA A 16 3.05 19.85 -16.77
CA ALA A 16 3.06 21.19 -17.37
C ALA A 16 2.87 22.25 -16.26
N GLY A 17 3.93 23.01 -15.97
CA GLY A 17 4.01 23.93 -14.83
C GLY A 17 5.15 23.64 -13.86
N SER A 18 5.81 22.48 -13.95
CA SER A 18 6.96 22.14 -13.10
C SER A 18 8.25 22.90 -13.48
N TRP A 19 8.38 23.25 -14.76
CA TRP A 19 9.42 24.13 -15.28
C TRP A 19 8.80 25.03 -16.34
N THR A 20 8.84 26.34 -16.12
CA THR A 20 8.18 27.35 -16.94
C THR A 20 9.21 28.41 -17.41
N PRO A 21 8.82 29.42 -18.21
CA PRO A 21 9.72 30.54 -18.54
C PRO A 21 10.27 31.27 -17.31
N GLU A 22 9.55 31.25 -16.18
CA GLU A 22 9.97 31.80 -14.89
C GLU A 22 11.00 30.91 -14.17
N GLY A 23 11.29 29.72 -14.69
CA GLY A 23 12.35 28.82 -14.22
C GLY A 23 11.85 27.48 -13.67
N ASN A 24 12.75 26.79 -12.98
CA ASN A 24 12.50 25.45 -12.42
C ASN A 24 11.73 25.53 -11.09
N MET A 25 10.41 25.30 -11.14
CA MET A 25 9.53 25.37 -9.98
C MET A 25 9.82 24.25 -8.96
N MET A 26 10.34 23.10 -9.41
CA MET A 26 10.69 21.96 -8.55
C MET A 26 11.87 22.28 -7.62
N ALA A 27 12.69 23.27 -7.98
CA ALA A 27 13.87 23.66 -7.20
C ALA A 27 13.58 24.76 -6.17
N ARG A 28 12.35 25.28 -6.08
CA ARG A 28 11.99 26.32 -5.11
C ARG A 28 12.12 25.80 -3.66
N ARG A 29 12.53 26.69 -2.75
CA ARG A 29 12.88 26.37 -1.35
C ARG A 29 12.19 27.28 -0.34
N ASP A 30 11.02 27.82 -0.69
CA ASP A 30 10.24 28.65 0.22
C ASP A 30 9.31 27.76 1.07
N ASN A 31 9.58 27.67 2.37
CA ASN A 31 8.82 26.85 3.32
C ASN A 31 7.77 27.66 4.10
N ALA A 32 7.38 28.84 3.63
CA ALA A 32 6.32 29.63 4.24
C ALA A 32 5.00 28.83 4.31
N ASP A 33 4.39 28.86 5.49
CA ASP A 33 3.07 28.27 5.79
C ASP A 33 2.17 29.34 6.45
N PRO A 34 1.68 30.31 5.67
CA PRO A 34 0.93 31.45 6.21
C PRO A 34 -0.40 31.05 6.87
N SER A 35 -0.96 29.90 6.51
CA SER A 35 -2.20 29.40 7.11
C SER A 35 -1.98 28.65 8.43
N GLY A 36 -0.75 28.20 8.71
CA GLY A 36 -0.44 27.32 9.85
C GLY A 36 -0.99 25.89 9.69
N LEU A 37 -1.30 25.47 8.45
CA LEU A 37 -1.89 24.15 8.16
C LEU A 37 -0.85 23.17 7.59
N GLY A 38 0.41 23.58 7.50
CA GLY A 38 1.50 22.85 6.87
C GLY A 38 1.51 22.94 5.34
N ASN A 39 0.77 23.89 4.72
CA ASN A 39 0.67 23.95 3.26
C ASN A 39 1.72 24.89 2.64
N THR A 40 2.83 24.32 2.19
CA THR A 40 4.02 25.06 1.72
C THR A 40 4.06 25.17 0.19
N LEU A 41 3.20 26.02 -0.38
CA LEU A 41 3.07 26.19 -1.85
C LEU A 41 4.36 26.64 -2.56
N GLY A 42 5.27 27.29 -1.82
CA GLY A 42 6.56 27.76 -2.29
C GLY A 42 7.67 26.70 -2.30
N TRP A 43 7.44 25.51 -1.72
CA TRP A 43 8.46 24.47 -1.62
C TRP A 43 8.26 23.41 -2.69
N ALA A 44 9.27 23.23 -3.54
CA ALA A 44 9.20 22.42 -4.75
C ALA A 44 7.94 22.75 -5.59
N TRP A 45 7.42 21.75 -6.30
CA TRP A 45 6.20 21.87 -7.08
C TRP A 45 5.46 20.53 -7.07
N ALA A 46 4.16 20.56 -6.75
CA ALA A 46 3.32 19.38 -6.78
C ALA A 46 2.50 19.32 -8.08
N TRP A 47 2.24 18.12 -8.57
CA TRP A 47 1.25 17.93 -9.62
C TRP A 47 -0.11 17.59 -8.98
N PRO A 48 -1.24 17.98 -9.61
CA PRO A 48 -1.34 18.84 -10.78
C PRO A 48 -1.34 20.34 -10.40
N LEU A 49 -0.69 21.19 -11.23
CA LEU A 49 -0.70 22.67 -11.11
C LEU A 49 -0.42 23.22 -9.69
N ASN A 50 0.49 22.59 -8.96
CA ASN A 50 0.88 22.93 -7.58
C ASN A 50 -0.21 22.75 -6.50
N ARG A 51 -1.32 22.07 -6.81
CA ARG A 51 -2.36 21.67 -5.84
C ARG A 51 -1.76 20.67 -4.85
N ARG A 52 -1.86 20.97 -3.55
CA ARG A 52 -1.28 20.13 -2.49
C ARG A 52 -2.30 19.18 -1.89
N ILE A 53 -3.57 19.60 -1.87
CA ILE A 53 -4.69 18.79 -1.39
C ILE A 53 -5.64 18.59 -2.57
N LEU A 54 -5.69 17.37 -3.10
CA LEU A 54 -6.65 17.01 -4.15
C LEU A 54 -8.08 17.08 -3.61
N TYR A 55 -9.03 17.39 -4.49
CA TYR A 55 -10.46 17.49 -4.21
C TYR A 55 -10.82 18.54 -3.14
N ASN A 56 -9.95 19.55 -2.93
CA ASN A 56 -10.09 20.55 -1.88
C ASN A 56 -11.36 21.41 -2.00
N ARG A 57 -12.09 21.43 -3.13
CA ARG A 57 -13.46 21.99 -3.17
C ARG A 57 -14.41 21.29 -2.19
N ALA A 58 -14.23 19.99 -1.95
CA ALA A 58 -15.02 19.23 -0.99
C ALA A 58 -14.70 19.56 0.48
N SER A 59 -13.73 20.44 0.76
CA SER A 59 -13.48 20.96 2.12
C SER A 59 -14.56 21.95 2.60
N ALA A 60 -15.50 22.30 1.72
CA ALA A 60 -16.60 23.21 2.00
C ALA A 60 -17.93 22.61 1.51
N ASP A 61 -19.02 23.10 2.09
CA ASP A 61 -20.39 22.76 1.69
C ASP A 61 -20.73 23.26 0.27
N PRO A 62 -21.92 22.95 -0.28
CA PRO A 62 -22.30 23.40 -1.62
C PRO A 62 -22.34 24.94 -1.76
N GLN A 63 -22.56 25.66 -0.66
CA GLN A 63 -22.61 27.12 -0.56
C GLN A 63 -21.22 27.74 -0.33
N GLY A 64 -20.18 26.91 -0.22
CA GLY A 64 -18.79 27.34 -0.09
C GLY A 64 -18.38 27.68 1.33
N ASN A 65 -19.21 27.35 2.33
CA ASN A 65 -18.83 27.49 3.74
C ASN A 65 -17.92 26.31 4.12
N PRO A 66 -16.76 26.56 4.76
CA PRO A 66 -15.88 25.48 5.19
C PRO A 66 -16.59 24.57 6.20
N TRP A 67 -16.42 23.25 6.06
CA TRP A 67 -16.95 22.28 7.05
C TRP A 67 -16.36 22.49 8.44
N ASP A 68 -15.09 22.89 8.48
CA ASP A 68 -14.40 23.33 9.69
C ASP A 68 -13.74 24.69 9.40
N PRO A 69 -14.24 25.80 9.99
CA PRO A 69 -13.67 27.13 9.80
C PRO A 69 -12.18 27.25 10.16
N LYS A 70 -11.65 26.40 11.05
CA LYS A 70 -10.22 26.39 11.42
C LYS A 70 -9.34 25.69 10.39
N ARG A 71 -9.93 24.97 9.43
CA ARG A 71 -9.25 24.24 8.36
C ARG A 71 -9.76 24.64 6.97
N GLN A 72 -10.19 25.89 6.83
CA GLN A 72 -10.63 26.42 5.55
C GLN A 72 -9.48 26.36 4.53
N LEU A 73 -9.65 25.64 3.43
CA LEU A 73 -8.66 25.60 2.34
C LEU A 73 -8.95 26.64 1.26
N LEU A 74 -10.22 26.76 0.88
CA LEU A 74 -10.68 27.65 -0.19
C LEU A 74 -11.77 28.60 0.33
N LYS A 75 -11.93 29.70 -0.40
CA LYS A 75 -12.97 30.72 -0.25
C LYS A 75 -13.43 31.14 -1.64
N TRP A 76 -14.72 31.36 -1.78
CA TRP A 76 -15.26 32.03 -2.96
C TRP A 76 -15.07 33.55 -2.84
N GLU A 77 -14.43 34.18 -3.83
CA GLU A 77 -14.13 35.62 -3.85
C GLU A 77 -14.94 36.39 -4.90
N GLY A 78 -16.07 35.83 -5.39
CA GLY A 78 -16.90 36.49 -6.39
C GLY A 78 -16.31 36.41 -7.80
N GLY A 79 -16.28 35.20 -8.35
CA GLY A 79 -15.82 34.91 -9.72
C GLY A 79 -14.68 33.89 -9.78
N LYS A 80 -14.03 33.61 -8.64
CA LYS A 80 -13.00 32.57 -8.51
C LYS A 80 -12.96 32.00 -7.09
N TRP A 81 -12.41 30.79 -7.00
CA TRP A 81 -11.95 30.21 -5.75
C TRP A 81 -10.51 30.62 -5.49
N ALA A 82 -10.21 31.00 -4.26
CA ALA A 82 -8.87 31.31 -3.78
C ALA A 82 -8.73 30.86 -2.32
N GLY A 83 -7.52 30.82 -1.78
CA GLY A 83 -7.33 30.45 -0.38
C GLY A 83 -5.91 29.97 -0.10
N TRP A 84 -5.80 29.05 0.85
CA TRP A 84 -4.52 28.53 1.34
C TRP A 84 -3.98 27.36 0.50
N ASP A 85 -4.71 26.90 -0.50
CA ASP A 85 -4.24 25.94 -1.51
C ASP A 85 -4.69 26.38 -2.92
N ILE A 86 -4.10 25.79 -3.96
CA ILE A 86 -4.56 25.98 -5.33
C ILE A 86 -5.89 25.23 -5.52
N PRO A 87 -6.96 25.87 -6.03
CA PRO A 87 -8.24 25.18 -6.20
C PRO A 87 -8.13 23.97 -7.14
N ASP A 88 -8.48 22.79 -6.65
CA ASP A 88 -8.73 21.58 -7.45
C ASP A 88 -10.16 21.58 -7.97
N TYR A 89 -10.51 22.63 -8.71
CA TYR A 89 -11.87 22.88 -9.13
C TYR A 89 -11.93 23.83 -10.32
N SER A 90 -13.11 23.95 -10.92
CA SER A 90 -13.40 24.99 -11.91
C SER A 90 -13.65 26.35 -11.23
N ALA A 91 -14.00 27.37 -12.02
CA ALA A 91 -14.46 28.65 -11.50
C ALA A 91 -15.97 28.67 -11.19
N ALA A 92 -16.64 27.51 -11.11
CA ALA A 92 -18.07 27.43 -10.86
C ALA A 92 -18.43 28.01 -9.48
N ALA A 93 -19.48 28.84 -9.43
CA ALA A 93 -19.92 29.50 -8.22
C ALA A 93 -20.52 28.50 -7.20
N PRO A 94 -20.58 28.84 -5.91
CA PRO A 94 -21.33 28.04 -4.94
C PRO A 94 -22.81 27.86 -5.36
N GLY A 95 -23.35 26.66 -5.15
CA GLY A 95 -24.71 26.30 -5.56
C GLY A 95 -24.92 26.02 -7.06
N SER A 96 -23.86 25.85 -7.86
CA SER A 96 -23.94 25.64 -9.32
C SER A 96 -24.05 24.17 -9.77
N ASP A 97 -24.32 23.24 -8.85
CA ASP A 97 -24.41 21.78 -9.07
C ASP A 97 -23.18 21.10 -9.72
N VAL A 98 -22.08 21.83 -9.92
CA VAL A 98 -20.81 21.26 -10.40
C VAL A 98 -20.14 20.46 -9.27
N GLY A 99 -19.93 19.16 -9.47
CA GLY A 99 -19.34 18.30 -8.45
C GLY A 99 -17.83 18.52 -8.23
N PRO A 100 -17.30 18.32 -7.00
CA PRO A 100 -15.92 18.65 -6.63
C PRO A 100 -14.85 17.68 -7.18
N PHE A 101 -15.23 16.55 -7.77
CA PHE A 101 -14.29 15.55 -8.29
C PHE A 101 -14.12 15.71 -9.81
N ILE A 102 -13.31 16.69 -10.21
CA ILE A 102 -13.27 17.19 -11.61
C ILE A 102 -12.80 16.19 -12.67
N MET A 103 -12.12 15.11 -12.26
CA MET A 103 -11.69 14.05 -13.18
C MET A 103 -12.77 13.00 -13.42
N GLN A 104 -13.88 13.06 -12.67
CA GLN A 104 -15.00 12.14 -12.78
C GLN A 104 -16.04 12.73 -13.74
N PRO A 105 -16.56 11.95 -14.72
CA PRO A 105 -17.61 12.40 -15.63
C PRO A 105 -18.84 13.00 -14.93
N GLU A 106 -19.21 12.44 -13.78
CA GLU A 106 -20.34 12.85 -12.95
C GLU A 106 -19.97 13.85 -11.84
N GLY A 107 -18.69 14.21 -11.69
CA GLY A 107 -18.21 15.14 -10.67
C GLY A 107 -18.26 14.63 -9.21
N MET A 108 -18.52 13.34 -9.00
CA MET A 108 -18.75 12.75 -7.67
C MET A 108 -17.71 11.69 -7.27
N GLY A 109 -17.50 11.55 -5.96
CA GLY A 109 -16.86 10.38 -5.37
C GLY A 109 -17.83 9.19 -5.42
N ARG A 110 -17.35 8.03 -5.86
CA ARG A 110 -18.21 6.85 -6.06
C ARG A 110 -18.28 5.99 -4.80
N LEU A 111 -19.49 5.84 -4.26
CA LEU A 111 -19.80 4.74 -3.33
C LEU A 111 -20.03 3.43 -4.10
N PHE A 112 -20.70 3.51 -5.25
CA PHE A 112 -20.88 2.42 -6.20
C PHE A 112 -19.96 2.64 -7.40
N ALA A 113 -18.99 1.74 -7.62
CA ALA A 113 -17.89 1.96 -8.56
C ALA A 113 -18.23 1.71 -10.04
N ILE A 114 -19.51 1.50 -10.37
CA ILE A 114 -20.02 1.20 -11.72
C ILE A 114 -19.27 0.01 -12.35
N ASP A 115 -18.74 0.18 -13.55
CA ASP A 115 -18.00 -0.82 -14.33
C ASP A 115 -16.47 -0.73 -14.16
N LYS A 116 -15.97 -0.08 -13.09
CA LYS A 116 -14.52 0.21 -12.97
C LYS A 116 -13.69 -0.88 -12.28
N MET A 117 -14.32 -1.82 -11.58
CA MET A 117 -13.63 -2.85 -10.80
C MET A 117 -13.93 -4.23 -11.39
N ALA A 118 -12.91 -5.08 -11.50
CA ALA A 118 -13.02 -6.41 -12.09
C ALA A 118 -13.93 -7.35 -11.28
N GLU A 119 -13.93 -7.21 -9.96
CA GLU A 119 -14.60 -8.08 -8.99
C GLU A 119 -15.94 -7.53 -8.46
N GLY A 120 -16.37 -6.37 -8.95
CA GLY A 120 -17.69 -5.81 -8.65
C GLY A 120 -17.68 -4.38 -8.12
N PRO A 121 -18.85 -3.70 -8.16
CA PRO A 121 -18.96 -2.27 -7.88
C PRO A 121 -18.92 -1.91 -6.39
N PHE A 122 -19.01 -2.91 -5.50
CA PHE A 122 -18.84 -2.78 -4.06
C PHE A 122 -17.75 -3.74 -3.58
N PRO A 123 -16.98 -3.38 -2.54
CA PRO A 123 -16.09 -4.32 -1.87
C PRO A 123 -16.89 -5.47 -1.25
N GLU A 124 -16.35 -6.69 -1.37
CA GLU A 124 -16.86 -7.91 -0.73
C GLU A 124 -15.68 -8.70 -0.16
N HIS A 125 -15.89 -9.43 0.93
CA HIS A 125 -14.81 -10.18 1.57
C HIS A 125 -14.55 -11.50 0.83
N TYR A 126 -13.32 -11.67 0.37
CA TYR A 126 -12.82 -12.93 -0.15
C TYR A 126 -11.54 -13.32 0.59
N GLU A 127 -11.39 -14.62 0.87
CA GLU A 127 -10.21 -15.17 1.52
C GLU A 127 -9.00 -15.17 0.56
N PRO A 128 -7.77 -15.04 1.09
CA PRO A 128 -6.54 -15.27 0.32
C PRO A 128 -6.53 -16.64 -0.35
N PHE A 129 -5.78 -16.78 -1.44
CA PHE A 129 -5.71 -18.06 -2.18
C PHE A 129 -5.13 -19.19 -1.33
N GLU A 130 -4.22 -18.85 -0.42
CA GLU A 130 -3.79 -19.73 0.67
C GLU A 130 -4.36 -19.20 2.00
N THR A 131 -5.56 -19.65 2.37
CA THR A 131 -6.21 -19.28 3.64
C THR A 131 -6.05 -20.37 4.71
N PRO A 132 -5.75 -20.02 5.98
CA PRO A 132 -5.67 -20.99 7.07
C PRO A 132 -7.04 -21.57 7.45
N LEU A 133 -8.14 -20.94 7.01
CA LEU A 133 -9.49 -21.40 7.30
C LEU A 133 -9.91 -22.53 6.35
N GLY A 134 -9.39 -22.54 5.12
CA GLY A 134 -9.80 -23.45 4.05
C GLY A 134 -11.22 -23.22 3.52
N THR A 135 -11.88 -22.15 3.96
CA THR A 135 -13.24 -21.74 3.59
C THR A 135 -13.39 -20.24 3.84
N ASN A 136 -14.45 -19.64 3.29
CA ASN A 136 -14.88 -18.28 3.62
C ASN A 136 -16.16 -18.36 4.49
N PRO A 137 -16.12 -17.94 5.76
CA PRO A 137 -17.28 -18.01 6.65
C PRO A 137 -18.50 -17.20 6.17
N LEU A 138 -18.32 -16.15 5.37
CA LEU A 138 -19.44 -15.34 4.84
C LEU A 138 -20.20 -16.06 3.73
N HIS A 139 -19.48 -16.73 2.83
CA HIS A 139 -20.07 -17.47 1.71
C HIS A 139 -19.17 -18.63 1.27
N PRO A 140 -19.30 -19.83 1.87
CA PRO A 140 -18.42 -20.97 1.62
C PRO A 140 -18.36 -21.45 0.15
N ASN A 141 -19.36 -21.10 -0.67
CA ASN A 141 -19.39 -21.43 -2.09
C ASN A 141 -18.40 -20.61 -2.94
N VAL A 142 -17.94 -19.46 -2.42
CA VAL A 142 -16.98 -18.57 -3.10
C VAL A 142 -15.92 -18.17 -2.07
N ILE A 143 -14.82 -18.93 -2.04
CA ILE A 143 -13.80 -18.75 -0.99
C ILE A 143 -12.94 -17.51 -1.28
N SER A 144 -12.24 -17.53 -2.41
CA SER A 144 -11.33 -16.48 -2.87
C SER A 144 -11.95 -15.67 -4.00
N ASN A 145 -11.31 -14.54 -4.36
CA ASN A 145 -11.85 -13.58 -5.32
C ASN A 145 -12.16 -14.27 -6.68
N PRO A 146 -13.42 -14.27 -7.14
CA PRO A 146 -13.85 -14.99 -8.33
C PRO A 146 -13.36 -14.37 -9.65
N ALA A 147 -12.89 -13.12 -9.63
CA ALA A 147 -12.37 -12.42 -10.82
C ALA A 147 -10.84 -12.51 -10.94
N ALA A 148 -10.15 -13.06 -9.94
CA ALA A 148 -8.70 -13.16 -9.96
C ALA A 148 -8.20 -14.16 -11.00
N ARG A 149 -7.04 -13.87 -11.59
CA ARG A 149 -6.38 -14.73 -12.58
C ARG A 149 -5.30 -15.55 -11.89
N ILE A 150 -5.33 -16.86 -12.10
CA ILE A 150 -4.26 -17.77 -11.67
C ILE A 150 -3.94 -18.74 -12.80
N PHE A 151 -2.66 -18.92 -13.12
CA PHE A 151 -2.24 -19.91 -14.11
C PHE A 151 -2.23 -21.31 -13.48
N LYS A 152 -2.35 -22.33 -14.32
CA LYS A 152 -2.46 -23.72 -13.86
C LYS A 152 -1.28 -24.12 -12.96
N ASP A 153 -0.05 -23.86 -13.38
CA ASP A 153 1.14 -24.26 -12.63
C ASP A 153 1.25 -23.51 -11.30
N ASP A 154 0.83 -22.24 -11.25
CA ASP A 154 0.79 -21.44 -10.03
C ASP A 154 -0.29 -21.95 -9.05
N ALA A 155 -1.45 -22.38 -9.58
CA ALA A 155 -2.51 -23.00 -8.78
C ALA A 155 -2.05 -24.35 -8.20
N ASP A 156 -1.36 -25.16 -9.00
CA ASP A 156 -0.78 -26.44 -8.56
C ASP A 156 0.33 -26.23 -7.50
N ALA A 157 0.95 -25.04 -7.47
CA ALA A 157 1.96 -24.63 -6.49
C ALA A 157 1.37 -24.02 -5.20
N LEU A 158 0.04 -23.88 -5.06
CA LEU A 158 -0.58 -23.43 -3.81
C LEU A 158 -0.53 -24.51 -2.73
N GLY A 159 -0.13 -24.10 -1.54
CA GLY A 159 -0.14 -24.87 -0.31
C GLY A 159 -1.53 -24.92 0.33
N LYS A 160 -1.72 -25.93 1.17
CA LYS A 160 -2.95 -26.14 1.94
C LYS A 160 -2.65 -26.09 3.44
N ALA A 161 -3.65 -25.70 4.23
CA ALA A 161 -3.52 -25.47 5.66
C ALA A 161 -3.15 -26.73 6.48
N ASP A 162 -3.37 -27.93 5.94
CA ASP A 162 -2.94 -29.19 6.56
C ASP A 162 -1.41 -29.34 6.57
N LYS A 163 -0.72 -28.83 5.54
CA LYS A 163 0.74 -28.85 5.42
C LYS A 163 1.40 -27.55 5.86
N PHE A 164 0.72 -26.42 5.64
CA PHE A 164 1.22 -25.08 5.91
C PHE A 164 0.18 -24.34 6.78
N PRO A 165 0.14 -24.62 8.10
CA PRO A 165 -0.98 -24.20 8.95
C PRO A 165 -0.93 -22.73 9.40
N TYR A 166 0.16 -22.01 9.14
CA TYR A 166 0.36 -20.65 9.66
C TYR A 166 0.26 -19.62 8.55
N VAL A 167 -0.27 -18.45 8.88
CA VAL A 167 -0.27 -17.31 7.96
C VAL A 167 1.16 -16.78 7.83
N GLY A 168 1.70 -16.73 6.62
CA GLY A 168 2.90 -16.01 6.27
C GLY A 168 2.57 -14.59 5.83
N THR A 169 3.36 -13.61 6.27
CA THR A 169 3.27 -12.24 5.77
C THR A 169 4.64 -11.60 5.65
N THR A 170 4.86 -10.82 4.59
CA THR A 170 6.14 -10.13 4.33
C THR A 170 6.04 -8.63 4.53
N TYR A 171 7.04 -8.02 5.16
CA TYR A 171 7.05 -6.58 5.46
C TYR A 171 8.45 -6.01 5.58
N ARG A 172 8.52 -4.72 5.96
CA ARG A 172 9.73 -3.92 6.02
C ARG A 172 10.16 -3.65 7.46
N LEU A 173 11.45 -3.38 7.63
CA LEU A 173 12.08 -2.83 8.83
C LEU A 173 12.64 -1.45 8.48
N THR A 174 12.56 -0.53 9.42
CA THR A 174 12.92 0.89 9.23
C THR A 174 14.35 1.06 8.72
N GLU A 175 15.26 0.21 9.19
CA GLU A 175 16.70 0.29 8.97
C GLU A 175 17.10 -0.15 7.55
N HIS A 176 16.20 -0.82 6.82
CA HIS A 176 16.50 -1.33 5.49
C HIS A 176 15.51 -0.90 4.40
N PHE A 177 16.04 -0.66 3.20
CA PHE A 177 15.26 -0.43 2.00
C PHE A 177 15.41 -1.62 1.05
N HIS A 178 14.38 -2.46 1.03
CA HIS A 178 14.30 -3.67 0.20
C HIS A 178 15.60 -4.49 0.32
N TYR A 179 16.15 -4.96 -0.79
CA TYR A 179 17.44 -5.64 -0.89
C TYR A 179 18.62 -4.69 -1.19
N TRP A 180 18.41 -3.37 -1.12
CA TRP A 180 19.39 -2.38 -1.52
C TRP A 180 20.31 -2.00 -0.36
N THR A 181 19.79 -1.53 0.76
CA THR A 181 20.67 -0.96 1.81
C THR A 181 21.48 -2.00 2.57
N LYS A 182 21.26 -3.31 2.38
CA LYS A 182 22.21 -4.34 2.84
C LYS A 182 23.60 -4.25 2.19
N HIS A 183 23.78 -3.41 1.18
CA HIS A 183 25.07 -3.03 0.62
C HIS A 183 25.74 -1.84 1.34
N ALA A 184 25.00 -1.13 2.20
CA ALA A 184 25.53 -0.02 2.99
C ALA A 184 25.89 -0.50 4.40
N LEU A 185 27.14 -0.25 4.82
CA LEU A 185 27.68 -0.77 6.08
C LEU A 185 26.89 -0.31 7.32
N LEU A 186 26.45 0.96 7.36
CA LEU A 186 25.67 1.48 8.49
C LEU A 186 24.35 0.70 8.69
N ASN A 187 23.62 0.44 7.60
CA ASN A 187 22.37 -0.30 7.65
C ASN A 187 22.62 -1.77 8.01
N ALA A 188 23.67 -2.37 7.45
CA ALA A 188 24.08 -3.73 7.78
C ALA A 188 24.53 -3.88 9.25
N ILE A 189 25.09 -2.84 9.87
CA ILE A 189 25.37 -2.84 11.32
C ILE A 189 24.07 -2.78 12.12
N ALA A 190 23.11 -1.95 11.68
CA ALA A 190 21.85 -1.73 12.39
C ALA A 190 20.95 -2.98 12.41
N GLN A 191 20.83 -3.69 11.29
CA GLN A 191 20.06 -4.95 11.18
C GLN A 191 20.89 -6.01 10.41
N PRO A 192 21.82 -6.71 11.09
CA PRO A 192 22.86 -7.49 10.42
C PRO A 192 22.44 -8.84 9.87
N GLU A 193 21.42 -9.47 10.45
CA GLU A 193 21.11 -10.88 10.21
C GLU A 193 19.62 -11.11 10.04
N GLN A 194 19.28 -11.98 9.08
CA GLN A 194 17.90 -12.31 8.79
C GLN A 194 17.22 -12.99 9.96
N PHE A 195 16.01 -12.52 10.26
CA PHE A 195 15.12 -13.15 11.23
C PHE A 195 13.70 -13.26 10.71
N VAL A 196 12.90 -14.06 11.40
CA VAL A 196 11.44 -14.12 11.30
C VAL A 196 10.84 -13.87 12.68
N GLU A 197 9.64 -13.30 12.73
CA GLU A 197 8.92 -13.03 13.97
C GLU A 197 7.88 -14.12 14.24
N ILE A 198 7.85 -14.64 15.46
CA ILE A 198 6.95 -15.72 15.88
C ILE A 198 6.31 -15.33 17.21
N GLY A 199 4.99 -15.53 17.33
CA GLY A 199 4.28 -15.30 18.59
C GLY A 199 4.70 -16.27 19.70
N GLU A 200 4.76 -15.81 20.95
CA GLU A 200 5.19 -16.63 22.10
C GLU A 200 4.40 -17.95 22.24
N LYS A 201 3.07 -17.92 22.01
CA LYS A 201 2.23 -19.11 22.12
C LYS A 201 2.63 -20.19 21.11
N LEU A 202 2.85 -19.81 19.86
CA LEU A 202 3.29 -20.73 18.82
C LEU A 202 4.72 -21.23 19.08
N ALA A 203 5.64 -20.32 19.42
CA ALA A 203 7.03 -20.67 19.71
C ALA A 203 7.12 -21.70 20.86
N ASN A 204 6.36 -21.50 21.94
CA ASN A 204 6.28 -22.45 23.06
C ASN A 204 5.71 -23.81 22.63
N LYS A 205 4.64 -23.82 21.82
CA LYS A 205 4.04 -25.05 21.27
C LYS A 205 5.05 -25.85 20.43
N LEU A 206 5.94 -25.17 19.71
CA LEU A 206 6.93 -25.77 18.82
C LEU A 206 8.32 -25.96 19.45
N GLY A 207 8.52 -25.57 20.72
CA GLY A 207 9.83 -25.67 21.38
C GLY A 207 10.91 -24.78 20.76
N ILE A 208 10.54 -23.63 20.20
CA ILE A 208 11.45 -22.65 19.59
C ILE A 208 11.78 -21.57 20.61
N ALA A 209 13.06 -21.43 20.97
CA ALA A 209 13.54 -20.37 21.83
C ALA A 209 13.86 -19.10 21.01
N HIS A 210 13.87 -17.95 21.69
CA HIS A 210 14.32 -16.70 21.07
C HIS A 210 15.78 -16.83 20.62
N GLY A 211 16.06 -16.46 19.36
CA GLY A 211 17.39 -16.55 18.75
C GLY A 211 17.74 -17.92 18.13
N ASP A 212 16.88 -18.93 18.29
CA ASP A 212 17.04 -20.20 17.58
C ASP A 212 17.02 -19.98 16.07
N THR A 213 17.69 -20.87 15.32
CA THR A 213 17.56 -20.90 13.87
C THR A 213 16.36 -21.76 13.51
N VAL A 214 15.47 -21.22 12.68
CA VAL A 214 14.27 -21.89 12.20
C VAL A 214 14.27 -21.99 10.68
N LYS A 215 13.60 -23.01 10.16
CA LYS A 215 13.28 -23.13 8.75
C LYS A 215 11.81 -22.78 8.56
N VAL A 216 11.55 -21.73 7.79
CA VAL A 216 10.20 -21.36 7.35
C VAL A 216 10.03 -21.84 5.92
N SER A 217 8.95 -22.55 5.63
CA SER A 217 8.69 -23.14 4.33
C SER A 217 7.27 -22.87 3.85
N SER A 218 7.11 -22.76 2.54
CA SER A 218 5.82 -22.83 1.86
C SER A 218 5.89 -23.94 0.81
N ASN A 219 4.82 -24.12 0.04
CA ASN A 219 4.79 -25.13 -1.02
C ASN A 219 5.79 -24.83 -2.16
N ARG A 220 6.38 -23.63 -2.18
CA ARG A 220 7.30 -23.17 -3.23
C ARG A 220 8.77 -23.26 -2.83
N GLY A 221 9.09 -23.34 -1.54
CA GLY A 221 10.47 -23.37 -1.08
C GLY A 221 10.61 -23.08 0.41
N TYR A 222 11.84 -22.76 0.83
CA TYR A 222 12.12 -22.46 2.23
C TYR A 222 13.20 -21.39 2.41
N ILE A 223 13.22 -20.80 3.60
CA ILE A 223 14.29 -19.95 4.10
C ILE A 223 14.76 -20.47 5.47
N LYS A 224 15.98 -20.12 5.86
CA LYS A 224 16.46 -20.28 7.25
C LYS A 224 16.79 -18.91 7.83
N ALA A 225 16.35 -18.66 9.05
CA ALA A 225 16.49 -17.37 9.71
C ALA A 225 16.52 -17.52 11.23
N LYS A 226 16.92 -16.47 11.94
CA LYS A 226 16.78 -16.39 13.40
C LYS A 226 15.32 -16.21 13.80
N ALA A 227 14.91 -16.78 14.92
CA ALA A 227 13.57 -16.60 15.47
C ALA A 227 13.55 -15.45 16.47
N VAL A 228 12.84 -14.37 16.14
CA VAL A 228 12.47 -13.33 17.10
C VAL A 228 11.12 -13.73 17.70
N VAL A 229 11.18 -14.40 18.85
CA VAL A 229 9.98 -14.76 19.63
C VAL A 229 9.49 -13.53 20.39
N THR A 230 8.21 -13.18 20.25
CA THR A 230 7.67 -11.91 20.79
C THR A 230 6.17 -11.95 21.10
N LYS A 231 5.74 -11.09 22.04
CA LYS A 231 4.32 -10.82 22.35
C LYS A 231 3.61 -9.91 21.35
N ARG A 232 4.37 -9.27 20.45
CA ARG A 232 3.83 -8.35 19.42
C ARG A 232 2.98 -9.09 18.39
N ILE A 233 3.33 -10.34 18.10
CA ILE A 233 2.53 -11.22 17.25
C ILE A 233 1.70 -12.12 18.16
N ARG A 234 0.38 -12.09 17.98
CA ARG A 234 -0.57 -12.82 18.80
C ARG A 234 -1.36 -13.79 17.93
N THR A 235 -1.62 -14.97 18.47
CA THR A 235 -2.62 -15.88 17.93
C THR A 235 -3.99 -15.21 17.96
N LEU A 236 -4.68 -15.18 16.82
CA LEU A 236 -6.05 -14.67 16.73
C LEU A 236 -7.04 -15.84 16.69
N LYS A 237 -8.27 -15.59 17.14
CA LYS A 237 -9.37 -16.55 16.95
C LYS A 237 -10.20 -16.12 15.75
N ALA A 238 -10.33 -17.00 14.77
CA ALA A 238 -11.17 -16.80 13.59
C ALA A 238 -11.86 -18.12 13.22
N ASP A 239 -13.18 -18.08 12.99
CA ASP A 239 -13.99 -19.26 12.66
C ASP A 239 -13.75 -20.45 13.60
N GLY A 240 -13.70 -20.17 14.91
CA GLY A 240 -13.43 -21.17 15.95
C GLY A 240 -11.99 -21.72 15.99
N LYS A 241 -11.10 -21.32 15.07
CA LYS A 241 -9.71 -21.76 14.98
C LYS A 241 -8.75 -20.75 15.61
N ASP A 242 -7.65 -21.26 16.15
CA ASP A 242 -6.49 -20.47 16.53
C ASP A 242 -5.62 -20.25 15.28
N ILE A 243 -5.43 -19.00 14.88
CA ILE A 243 -4.66 -18.59 13.71
C ILE A 243 -3.37 -17.92 14.19
N ASP A 244 -2.24 -18.56 13.87
CA ASP A 244 -0.91 -18.02 14.13
C ASP A 244 -0.31 -17.41 12.86
N THR A 245 0.52 -16.38 13.03
CA THR A 245 1.19 -15.66 11.94
C THR A 245 2.70 -15.71 12.11
N ILE A 246 3.42 -15.92 11.00
CA ILE A 246 4.87 -15.83 10.89
C ILE A 246 5.22 -14.56 10.11
N GLY A 247 5.95 -13.67 10.78
CA GLY A 247 6.40 -12.42 10.17
C GLY A 247 7.74 -12.56 9.47
N ILE A 248 7.83 -12.14 8.20
CA ILE A 248 9.01 -12.37 7.34
C ILE A 248 9.51 -11.04 6.73
N PRO A 249 10.46 -10.37 7.39
CA PRO A 249 11.18 -9.22 6.82
C PRO A 249 11.86 -9.51 5.47
N ILE A 250 11.88 -8.52 4.56
CA ILE A 250 12.31 -8.69 3.15
C ILE A 250 13.74 -8.22 2.82
N HIS A 251 14.65 -8.11 3.79
CA HIS A 251 15.86 -7.29 3.59
C HIS A 251 17.16 -8.03 3.30
N TRP A 252 17.18 -9.36 3.38
CA TRP A 252 18.38 -10.16 3.21
C TRP A 252 18.38 -10.97 1.92
N GLY A 253 19.57 -11.41 1.51
CA GLY A 253 19.79 -12.20 0.31
C GLY A 253 21.24 -12.67 0.22
N TYR A 254 21.69 -12.97 -0.99
CA TYR A 254 23.00 -13.58 -1.22
C TYR A 254 24.13 -12.58 -1.52
N GLU A 255 23.80 -11.33 -1.85
CA GLU A 255 24.75 -10.23 -2.10
C GLU A 255 24.66 -9.13 -1.03
N GLY A 256 25.77 -8.46 -0.70
CA GLY A 256 25.81 -7.33 0.24
C GLY A 256 26.83 -7.52 1.37
N VAL A 257 26.85 -6.57 2.30
CA VAL A 257 27.77 -6.55 3.46
C VAL A 257 27.10 -6.94 4.78
N ALA A 258 25.78 -7.10 4.80
CA ALA A 258 25.07 -7.81 5.87
C ALA A 258 25.35 -9.32 5.81
N LYS A 259 24.98 -10.07 6.85
CA LYS A 259 25.12 -11.54 6.81
C LYS A 259 24.25 -12.11 5.68
N LYS A 260 24.81 -13.07 4.93
CA LYS A 260 24.07 -13.77 3.87
C LYS A 260 22.81 -14.40 4.44
N GLY A 261 21.73 -14.30 3.67
CA GLY A 261 20.44 -14.87 3.99
C GLY A 261 19.71 -15.30 2.73
N PHE A 262 18.40 -15.45 2.85
CA PHE A 262 17.51 -15.93 1.81
C PHE A 262 16.58 -14.83 1.32
N ILE A 263 16.20 -14.89 0.05
CA ILE A 263 15.18 -14.02 -0.51
C ILE A 263 13.81 -14.43 0.06
N ALA A 264 13.12 -13.52 0.74
CA ALA A 264 11.80 -13.77 1.33
C ALA A 264 10.75 -14.24 0.30
N ASN A 265 10.83 -13.74 -0.94
CA ASN A 265 9.94 -14.12 -2.04
C ASN A 265 10.10 -15.58 -2.50
N THR A 266 11.07 -16.34 -1.98
CA THR A 266 11.08 -17.82 -2.11
C THR A 266 9.80 -18.44 -1.56
N LEU A 267 9.12 -17.77 -0.62
CA LEU A 267 7.93 -18.28 0.06
C LEU A 267 6.61 -17.85 -0.57
N THR A 268 6.57 -16.70 -1.25
CA THR A 268 5.32 -16.01 -1.63
C THR A 268 4.63 -16.65 -2.84
N PRO A 269 3.29 -16.65 -2.90
CA PRO A 269 2.55 -17.22 -4.01
C PRO A 269 2.63 -16.34 -5.28
N PHE A 270 2.46 -16.98 -6.44
CA PHE A 270 2.42 -16.33 -7.75
C PHE A 270 0.96 -16.09 -8.18
N VAL A 271 0.25 -15.31 -7.38
CA VAL A 271 -1.14 -14.87 -7.65
C VAL A 271 -1.28 -13.42 -7.19
N GLY A 272 -2.19 -12.66 -7.78
CA GLY A 272 -2.33 -11.24 -7.48
C GLY A 272 -3.75 -10.71 -7.62
N ASP A 273 -3.85 -9.41 -7.34
CA ASP A 273 -5.07 -8.61 -7.45
C ASP A 273 -5.77 -8.77 -8.82
N ALA A 274 -7.10 -8.86 -8.82
CA ALA A 274 -7.90 -9.07 -10.02
C ALA A 274 -7.75 -7.93 -11.04
N ASN A 275 -7.49 -6.70 -10.58
CA ASN A 275 -7.40 -5.52 -11.44
C ASN A 275 -6.00 -5.31 -12.01
N THR A 276 -4.98 -5.33 -11.15
CA THR A 276 -3.62 -4.89 -11.46
C THR A 276 -2.61 -6.03 -11.52
N GLN A 277 -3.01 -7.23 -11.09
CA GLN A 277 -2.12 -8.40 -10.94
C GLN A 277 -1.00 -8.16 -9.91
N THR A 278 -1.19 -7.20 -8.99
CA THR A 278 -0.26 -6.94 -7.89
C THR A 278 -0.21 -8.17 -6.97
N PRO A 279 0.96 -8.78 -6.72
CA PRO A 279 1.03 -10.07 -6.05
C PRO A 279 0.57 -10.10 -4.57
N GLU A 280 0.02 -11.24 -4.15
CA GLU A 280 -0.48 -11.53 -2.80
C GLU A 280 0.68 -11.81 -1.80
N PHE A 281 1.52 -10.82 -1.54
CA PHE A 281 2.68 -10.96 -0.65
C PHE A 281 2.38 -10.79 0.85
N LYS A 282 1.13 -10.51 1.20
CA LYS A 282 0.75 -10.07 2.56
C LYS A 282 -0.07 -11.10 3.33
N SER A 283 -0.61 -12.10 2.66
CA SER A 283 -1.32 -13.20 3.30
C SER A 283 -1.16 -14.46 2.45
N PHE A 284 -0.43 -15.43 2.96
CA PHE A 284 -0.21 -16.73 2.33
C PHE A 284 0.04 -17.78 3.39
N LEU A 285 0.30 -19.04 3.04
CA LEU A 285 0.53 -20.10 4.03
C LEU A 285 1.99 -20.54 4.12
N VAL A 286 2.43 -20.78 5.35
CA VAL A 286 3.75 -21.31 5.68
C VAL A 286 3.67 -22.35 6.80
N ASN A 287 4.75 -23.12 6.92
CA ASN A 287 5.09 -23.90 8.10
C ASN A 287 6.42 -23.40 8.68
N VAL A 288 6.66 -23.65 9.97
CA VAL A 288 7.92 -23.35 10.64
C VAL A 288 8.39 -24.53 11.50
N GLU A 289 9.66 -24.85 11.41
CA GLU A 289 10.31 -25.92 12.18
C GLU A 289 11.68 -25.47 12.71
N LYS A 290 12.10 -26.04 13.83
CA LYS A 290 13.45 -25.82 14.39
C LYS A 290 14.49 -26.55 13.51
N VAL A 291 15.65 -25.91 13.31
CA VAL A 291 16.79 -26.49 12.57
C VAL A 291 17.77 -27.15 13.52
#